data_AF-A0A168QFV5-F1
#
_entry.id   AF-A0A168QFV5-F1
#
_cell.length_a   1.000
_cell.length_b   1.000
_cell.length_c   1.000
_cell.angle_alpha   90.00
_cell.angle_beta   90.00
_cell.angle_gamma   90.00
#
_symmetry.space_group_name_H-M   'P 1'
#
loop_
_entity.id
_entity.type
_entity.pdbx_description
1 polymer ?
#
loop_
_entity_poly.entity_id
_entity_poly.type
_entity_poly.pdbx_seq_one_letter_code
_entity_poly.pdbx_strand_id
1 'polypeptide(L)'
;MKSSKRRVPTAIWATAVLLALALLLPVIVVLLRHQPISLPTPKQPVVVPSPSPPSVAEEEPQVSVYLSKLGQIETLSLEDYVIGVVAAEMPAQFESAALTAQAIAARTFIVQRLFTNDKSGVPIEGADVTDTVAHQAYISKEILEKEWKSNGKSVDLAKLQRAVQDSRNIIMTYKGKPITASFFSTSNGYTENSEDYWKTSIPYLRSVSSPWDQTIAPGYKKTLTISKKQFLSDLGLSNIAIPTMKSASSSLNSLIHILSTTEGHRIKELKIGGVIFSGREVREKLGLRSSQFSWVESGDDIVFTTYGYGHGVGMSQWGANGMAKEGYTASQILKHYYTGIDFQQVTKLLAKK
;
A
#
# COMPACT_ATOMS: atom_id res chain seq x y z
N MET A 1 -67.16 46.44 -0.36
CA MET A 1 -67.11 45.04 -0.85
C MET A 1 -66.10 44.93 -2.00
N LYS A 2 -65.04 44.11 -1.81
CA LYS A 2 -64.15 43.44 -2.79
C LYS A 2 -62.67 43.56 -2.40
N SER A 3 -62.22 42.60 -1.61
CA SER A 3 -60.81 42.24 -1.45
C SER A 3 -60.33 41.60 -2.76
N SER A 4 -59.39 42.25 -3.45
CA SER A 4 -58.70 41.71 -4.62
C SER A 4 -57.60 40.76 -4.15
N LYS A 5 -57.89 39.45 -4.14
CA LYS A 5 -56.85 38.42 -3.96
C LYS A 5 -56.01 38.37 -5.23
N ARG A 6 -54.80 38.96 -5.19
CA ARG A 6 -53.77 38.75 -6.23
C ARG A 6 -53.41 37.26 -6.26
N ARG A 7 -53.90 36.54 -7.28
CA ARG A 7 -53.45 35.17 -7.57
C ARG A 7 -52.07 35.27 -8.20
N VAL A 8 -51.05 34.80 -7.47
CA VAL A 8 -49.72 34.58 -8.04
C VAL A 8 -49.87 33.48 -9.12
N PRO A 9 -49.37 33.69 -10.35
CA PRO A 9 -49.48 32.68 -11.41
C PRO A 9 -48.85 31.36 -10.96
N THR A 10 -49.58 30.25 -11.15
CA THR A 10 -49.12 28.88 -10.84
C THR A 10 -47.77 28.55 -11.48
N ALA A 11 -47.46 29.17 -12.63
CA ALA A 11 -46.18 29.05 -13.31
C ALA A 11 -44.98 29.54 -12.47
N ILE A 12 -45.15 30.57 -11.63
CA ILE A 12 -44.07 31.11 -10.79
C ILE A 12 -43.75 30.16 -9.63
N TRP A 13 -44.75 29.46 -9.10
CA TRP A 13 -44.54 28.42 -8.08
C TRP A 13 -43.84 27.20 -8.65
N ALA A 14 -44.20 26.77 -9.87
CA ALA A 14 -43.57 25.64 -10.54
C ALA A 14 -42.08 25.91 -10.84
N THR A 15 -41.73 27.10 -11.31
CA THR A 15 -40.34 27.47 -11.59
C THR A 15 -39.51 27.62 -10.32
N ALA A 16 -40.07 28.19 -9.25
CA ALA A 16 -39.40 28.29 -7.95
C ALA A 16 -39.11 26.91 -7.33
N VAL A 17 -40.04 25.95 -7.45
CA VAL A 17 -39.85 24.56 -6.96
C VAL A 17 -38.79 23.83 -7.77
N LEU A 18 -38.79 23.99 -9.11
CA LEU A 18 -37.76 23.39 -9.97
C LEU A 18 -36.36 23.94 -9.69
N LEU A 19 -36.24 25.26 -9.45
CA LEU A 19 -34.97 25.90 -9.06
C LEU A 19 -34.49 25.43 -7.67
N ALA A 20 -35.40 25.28 -6.71
CA ALA A 20 -35.07 24.75 -5.39
C ALA A 20 -34.59 23.29 -5.46
N LEU A 21 -35.25 22.44 -6.26
CA LEU A 21 -34.83 21.05 -6.49
C LEU A 21 -33.47 20.97 -7.20
N ALA A 22 -33.22 21.84 -8.18
CA ALA A 22 -31.95 21.91 -8.89
C ALA A 22 -30.79 22.37 -7.99
N LEU A 23 -31.05 23.21 -6.98
CA LEU A 23 -30.07 23.63 -5.98
C LEU A 23 -29.85 22.57 -4.88
N LEU A 24 -30.87 21.76 -4.57
CA LEU A 24 -30.77 20.68 -3.59
C LEU A 24 -30.08 19.42 -4.14
N LEU A 25 -30.19 19.15 -5.45
CA LEU A 25 -29.56 18.01 -6.12
C LEU A 25 -28.02 17.94 -5.91
N PRO A 26 -27.24 19.01 -6.13
CA PRO A 26 -25.81 19.03 -5.82
C PRO A 26 -25.52 18.77 -4.34
N VAL A 27 -26.33 19.32 -3.44
CA VAL A 27 -26.18 19.13 -1.98
C VAL A 27 -26.45 17.69 -1.59
N ILE A 28 -27.51 17.08 -2.13
CA ILE A 28 -27.85 15.67 -1.94
C ILE A 28 -26.75 14.76 -2.52
N VAL A 29 -26.20 15.09 -3.68
CA VAL A 29 -25.07 14.35 -4.28
C VAL A 29 -23.80 14.47 -3.42
N VAL A 30 -23.52 15.63 -2.84
CA VAL A 30 -22.41 15.84 -1.90
C VAL A 30 -22.64 15.06 -0.60
N LEU A 31 -23.86 15.06 -0.06
CA LEU A 31 -24.24 14.31 1.14
C LEU A 31 -24.21 12.79 0.90
N LEU A 32 -24.62 12.30 -0.27
CA LEU A 32 -24.53 10.90 -0.67
C LEU A 32 -23.08 10.45 -0.91
N ARG A 33 -22.19 11.33 -1.39
CA ARG A 33 -20.74 11.06 -1.51
C ARG A 33 -20.01 11.00 -0.17
N HIS A 34 -20.56 11.61 0.89
CA HIS A 34 -19.98 11.63 2.23
C HIS A 34 -20.55 10.56 3.17
N GLN A 35 -21.32 9.58 2.66
CA GLN A 35 -21.59 8.40 3.49
C GLN A 35 -20.26 7.67 3.67
N PRO A 36 -19.73 7.56 4.91
CA PRO A 36 -18.58 6.70 5.14
C PRO A 36 -18.99 5.30 4.66
N ILE A 37 -18.14 4.69 3.83
CA ILE A 37 -18.30 3.29 3.47
C ILE A 37 -18.23 2.53 4.80
N SER A 38 -19.39 2.14 5.31
CA SER A 38 -19.49 1.31 6.49
C SER A 38 -19.04 -0.07 6.04
N LEU A 39 -17.76 -0.38 6.26
CA LEU A 39 -17.32 -1.76 6.17
C LEU A 39 -18.24 -2.58 7.08
N PRO A 40 -18.77 -3.71 6.60
CA PRO A 40 -19.69 -4.52 7.39
C PRO A 40 -19.04 -4.82 8.74
N THR A 41 -19.71 -4.44 9.82
CA THR A 41 -19.29 -4.78 11.18
C THR A 41 -19.16 -6.29 11.24
N PRO A 42 -18.01 -6.87 11.66
CA PRO A 42 -17.85 -8.32 11.70
C PRO A 42 -18.94 -8.92 12.58
N LYS A 43 -19.82 -9.74 11.99
CA LYS A 43 -20.91 -10.41 12.71
C LYS A 43 -20.42 -11.45 13.73
N GLN A 44 -19.12 -11.74 13.75
CA GLN A 44 -18.47 -12.60 14.73
C GLN A 44 -17.19 -11.94 15.27
N PRO A 45 -16.89 -12.09 16.58
CA PRO A 45 -15.63 -11.61 17.15
C PRO A 45 -14.45 -12.28 16.41
N VAL A 46 -13.49 -11.47 15.97
CA VAL A 46 -12.29 -11.99 15.33
C VAL A 46 -11.50 -12.78 16.37
N VAL A 47 -11.35 -14.08 16.16
CA VAL A 47 -10.52 -14.92 17.03
C VAL A 47 -9.06 -14.63 16.73
N VAL A 48 -8.42 -13.90 17.64
CA VAL A 48 -6.97 -13.61 17.62
C VAL A 48 -6.37 -14.30 18.85
N PRO A 49 -5.30 -15.12 18.70
CA PRO A 49 -4.57 -15.63 19.85
C PRO A 49 -4.04 -14.49 20.71
N SER A 50 -4.05 -14.66 22.04
CA SER A 50 -3.37 -13.71 22.93
C SER A 50 -1.86 -13.71 22.66
N PRO A 51 -1.19 -12.55 22.75
CA PRO A 51 0.27 -12.48 22.67
C PRO A 51 0.91 -13.36 23.76
N SER A 52 1.96 -14.10 23.40
CA SER A 52 2.69 -14.91 24.38
C SER A 52 3.60 -14.01 25.24
N PRO A 53 3.67 -14.20 26.58
CA PRO A 53 4.65 -13.49 27.39
C PRO A 53 6.08 -13.93 27.03
N PRO A 54 7.09 -13.07 27.22
CA PRO A 54 8.50 -13.42 26.95
C PRO A 54 9.02 -14.64 27.74
N SER A 55 8.34 -15.01 28.82
CA SER A 55 8.74 -16.03 29.81
C SER A 55 8.37 -17.47 29.43
N VAL A 56 7.64 -17.71 28.33
CA VAL A 56 7.47 -19.09 27.84
C VAL A 56 8.78 -19.48 27.16
N ALA A 57 9.50 -20.44 27.74
CA ALA A 57 10.76 -20.99 27.24
C ALA A 57 10.58 -21.79 25.93
N GLU A 58 9.94 -21.19 24.94
CA GLU A 58 9.87 -21.67 23.55
C GLU A 58 10.95 -20.92 22.78
N GLU A 59 11.93 -21.65 22.22
CA GLU A 59 13.03 -21.05 21.45
C GLU A 59 12.46 -20.27 20.25
N GLU A 60 12.64 -18.96 20.30
CA GLU A 60 12.26 -18.07 19.23
C GLU A 60 13.18 -18.29 18.02
N PRO A 61 12.66 -18.40 16.79
CA PRO A 61 13.51 -18.64 15.63
C PRO A 61 14.46 -17.44 15.42
N GLN A 62 15.69 -17.75 15.05
CA GLN A 62 16.68 -16.75 14.66
C GLN A 62 16.46 -16.33 13.21
N VAL A 63 16.78 -15.08 12.91
CA VAL A 63 16.74 -14.48 11.58
C VAL A 63 18.12 -13.91 11.25
N SER A 64 18.68 -14.32 10.12
CA SER A 64 19.95 -13.81 9.61
C SER A 64 19.71 -12.81 8.46
N VAL A 65 20.04 -11.54 8.68
CA VAL A 65 19.84 -10.45 7.73
C VAL A 65 21.17 -10.07 7.09
N TYR A 66 21.21 -10.02 5.75
CA TYR A 66 22.34 -9.42 5.04
C TYR A 66 22.20 -7.90 4.99
N LEU A 67 23.14 -7.20 5.64
CA LEU A 67 23.26 -5.74 5.65
C LEU A 67 24.01 -5.29 4.38
N SER A 68 23.28 -4.96 3.32
CA SER A 68 23.82 -4.79 1.97
C SER A 68 24.90 -3.71 1.87
N LYS A 69 24.79 -2.64 2.67
CA LYS A 69 25.79 -1.56 2.70
C LYS A 69 27.08 -1.95 3.42
N LEU A 70 26.99 -2.81 4.43
CA LEU A 70 28.13 -3.23 5.24
C LEU A 70 28.77 -4.52 4.73
N GLY A 71 28.06 -5.29 3.90
CA GLY A 71 28.50 -6.58 3.41
C GLY A 71 28.58 -7.65 4.50
N GLN A 72 27.77 -7.53 5.56
CA GLN A 72 27.81 -8.38 6.76
C GLN A 72 26.45 -9.04 7.02
N ILE A 73 26.46 -10.13 7.80
CA ILE A 73 25.24 -10.78 8.30
C ILE A 73 25.04 -10.41 9.77
N GLU A 74 23.86 -9.90 10.08
CA GLU A 74 23.38 -9.71 11.45
C GLU A 74 22.42 -10.86 11.77
N THR A 75 22.64 -11.60 12.86
CA THR A 75 21.71 -12.66 13.32
C THR A 75 21.07 -12.28 14.65
N LEU A 76 19.74 -12.31 14.69
CA LEU A 76 18.95 -11.78 15.79
C LEU A 76 17.66 -12.59 15.96
N SER A 77 17.02 -12.47 17.12
CA SER A 77 15.74 -13.11 17.36
C SER A 77 14.66 -12.54 16.42
N LEU A 78 13.63 -13.34 16.13
CA LEU A 78 12.50 -12.94 15.28
C LEU A 78 11.92 -11.57 15.64
N GLU A 79 11.79 -11.26 16.92
CA GLU A 79 11.09 -10.10 17.44
C GLU A 79 12.01 -8.87 17.44
N ASP A 80 13.31 -9.05 17.69
CA ASP A 80 14.32 -8.02 17.41
C ASP A 80 14.35 -7.67 15.91
N TYR A 81 14.18 -8.67 15.04
CA TYR A 81 14.13 -8.47 13.59
C TYR A 81 12.89 -7.67 13.20
N VAL A 82 11.73 -8.05 13.75
CA VAL A 82 10.47 -7.36 13.49
C VAL A 82 10.51 -5.90 13.98
N ILE A 83 11.20 -5.58 15.09
CA ILE A 83 11.41 -4.19 15.52
C ILE A 83 12.16 -3.41 14.43
N GLY A 84 13.25 -3.98 13.90
CA GLY A 84 14.05 -3.38 12.81
C GLY A 84 13.23 -3.11 11.55
N VAL A 85 12.35 -4.05 11.18
CA VAL A 85 11.47 -3.88 10.01
C VAL A 85 10.41 -2.82 10.26
N VAL A 86 9.70 -2.86 11.40
CA VAL A 86 8.65 -1.87 11.69
C VAL A 86 9.23 -0.46 11.75
N ALA A 87 10.43 -0.29 12.31
CA ALA A 87 11.13 1.00 12.35
C ALA A 87 11.55 1.51 10.97
N ALA A 88 11.86 0.61 10.04
CA ALA A 88 12.21 0.95 8.67
C ALA A 88 10.99 1.28 7.79
N GLU A 89 9.87 0.60 8.04
CA GLU A 89 8.71 0.59 7.16
C GLU A 89 7.64 1.61 7.54
N MET A 90 7.44 1.88 8.84
CA MET A 90 6.34 2.74 9.30
C MET A 90 6.80 3.84 10.25
N PRO A 91 6.35 5.10 10.04
CA PRO A 91 6.62 6.18 10.99
C PRO A 91 6.03 5.87 12.37
N ALA A 92 6.82 6.08 13.43
CA ALA A 92 6.39 5.82 14.81
C ALA A 92 5.17 6.65 15.23
N GLN A 93 4.87 7.75 14.52
CA GLN A 93 3.71 8.59 14.75
C GLN A 93 2.40 7.95 14.30
N PHE A 94 2.43 6.85 13.54
CA PHE A 94 1.21 6.13 13.15
C PHE A 94 0.52 5.54 14.38
N GLU A 95 -0.78 5.28 14.23
CA GLU A 95 -1.60 4.73 15.31
C GLU A 95 -1.11 3.34 15.74
N SER A 96 -1.23 3.04 17.04
CA SER A 96 -0.73 1.78 17.61
C SER A 96 -1.32 0.55 16.91
N ALA A 97 -2.61 0.56 16.56
CA ALA A 97 -3.24 -0.55 15.84
C ALA A 97 -2.64 -0.78 14.43
N ALA A 98 -2.22 0.29 13.75
CA ALA A 98 -1.56 0.19 12.45
C ALA A 98 -0.12 -0.35 12.60
N LEU A 99 0.61 0.09 13.62
CA LEU A 99 1.95 -0.43 13.95
C LEU A 99 1.89 -1.91 14.35
N THR A 100 0.90 -2.32 15.13
CA THR A 100 0.67 -3.73 15.48
C THR A 100 0.31 -4.57 14.25
N ALA A 101 -0.51 -4.04 13.33
CA ALA A 101 -0.81 -4.72 12.06
C ALA A 101 0.46 -4.92 11.23
N GLN A 102 1.32 -3.90 11.13
CA GLN A 102 2.61 -3.98 10.45
C GLN A 102 3.55 -4.99 11.10
N ALA A 103 3.62 -5.05 12.43
CA ALA A 103 4.43 -6.03 13.13
C ALA A 103 3.99 -7.48 12.81
N ILE A 104 2.68 -7.74 12.79
CA ILE A 104 2.13 -9.05 12.40
C ILE A 104 2.47 -9.37 10.93
N ALA A 105 2.34 -8.40 10.02
CA ALA A 105 2.67 -8.57 8.60
C ALA A 105 4.17 -8.86 8.39
N ALA A 106 5.04 -8.07 9.04
CA ALA A 106 6.49 -8.26 9.01
C ALA A 106 6.89 -9.65 9.53
N ARG A 107 6.36 -10.04 10.70
CA ARG A 107 6.60 -11.36 11.29
C ARG A 107 6.12 -12.49 10.38
N THR A 108 4.94 -12.33 9.79
CA THR A 108 4.37 -13.34 8.89
C THR A 108 5.25 -13.56 7.65
N PHE A 109 5.77 -12.48 7.06
CA PHE A 109 6.66 -12.56 5.91
C PHE A 109 7.92 -13.38 6.22
N ILE A 110 8.64 -13.04 7.30
CA ILE A 110 9.88 -13.74 7.61
C ILE A 110 9.61 -15.19 8.05
N VAL A 111 8.55 -15.44 8.82
CA VAL A 111 8.17 -16.80 9.23
C VAL A 111 7.78 -17.64 8.02
N GLN A 112 7.10 -17.08 7.02
CA GLN A 112 6.80 -17.79 5.77
C GLN A 112 8.11 -18.24 5.09
N ARG A 113 9.10 -17.35 4.96
CA ARG A 113 10.39 -17.67 4.33
C ARG A 113 11.15 -18.75 5.09
N LEU A 114 11.26 -18.61 6.41
CA LEU A 114 11.89 -19.63 7.27
C LEU A 114 11.16 -20.97 7.18
N PHE A 115 9.82 -20.95 7.16
CA PHE A 115 8.99 -22.14 7.10
C PHE A 115 9.22 -22.92 5.79
N THR A 116 9.30 -22.22 4.66
CA THR A 116 9.53 -22.80 3.32
C THR A 116 11.00 -22.94 2.93
N ASN A 117 11.93 -22.53 3.80
CA ASN A 117 13.35 -22.41 3.48
C ASN A 117 13.61 -21.60 2.18
N ASP A 118 12.84 -20.52 1.99
CA ASP A 118 12.96 -19.65 0.82
C ASP A 118 14.14 -18.68 1.00
N LYS A 119 15.15 -18.85 0.15
CA LYS A 119 16.36 -18.02 0.06
C LYS A 119 16.41 -17.18 -1.22
N SER A 120 15.32 -17.13 -1.98
CA SER A 120 15.26 -16.36 -3.24
C SER A 120 15.59 -14.89 -2.99
N GLY A 121 16.37 -14.29 -3.89
CA GLY A 121 16.76 -12.87 -3.83
C GLY A 121 17.89 -12.54 -2.83
N VAL A 122 18.39 -13.51 -2.07
CA VAL A 122 19.52 -13.31 -1.15
C VAL A 122 20.84 -13.47 -1.93
N PRO A 123 21.76 -12.50 -1.88
CA PRO A 123 22.99 -12.53 -2.70
C PRO A 123 24.12 -13.38 -2.11
N ILE A 124 24.01 -13.80 -0.85
CA ILE A 124 25.06 -14.55 -0.14
C ILE A 124 24.48 -15.74 0.63
N GLU A 125 25.29 -16.78 0.83
CA GLU A 125 24.93 -17.89 1.71
C GLU A 125 24.90 -17.46 3.19
N GLY A 126 24.06 -18.13 3.99
CA GLY A 126 23.94 -17.87 5.43
C GLY A 126 22.93 -16.80 5.83
N ALA A 127 22.37 -16.03 4.90
CA ALA A 127 21.29 -15.07 5.18
C ALA A 127 19.90 -15.61 4.79
N ASP A 128 18.85 -15.10 5.44
CA ASP A 128 17.43 -15.36 5.15
C ASP A 128 16.82 -14.28 4.24
N VAL A 129 17.25 -13.04 4.45
CA VAL A 129 16.72 -11.82 3.84
C VAL A 129 17.81 -10.76 3.72
N THR A 130 17.52 -9.71 2.95
CA THR A 130 18.34 -8.49 2.85
C THR A 130 17.66 -7.33 3.57
N ASP A 131 18.42 -6.28 3.88
CA ASP A 131 17.96 -5.02 4.46
C ASP A 131 17.28 -4.05 3.46
N THR A 132 16.86 -4.56 2.29
CA THR A 132 16.34 -3.75 1.19
C THR A 132 14.89 -4.10 0.87
N VAL A 133 14.24 -3.23 0.10
CA VAL A 133 12.86 -3.42 -0.38
C VAL A 133 12.66 -4.66 -1.27
N ALA A 134 13.73 -5.38 -1.63
CA ALA A 134 13.62 -6.69 -2.26
C ALA A 134 12.97 -7.73 -1.34
N HIS A 135 13.15 -7.58 -0.03
CA HIS A 135 12.49 -8.38 0.99
C HIS A 135 11.61 -7.48 1.88
N GLN A 136 12.25 -6.75 2.80
CA GLN A 136 11.65 -5.75 3.67
C GLN A 136 12.74 -4.72 4.01
N ALA A 137 12.38 -3.44 4.11
CA ALA A 137 13.30 -2.47 4.66
C ALA A 137 13.64 -2.87 6.11
N TYR A 138 14.89 -2.71 6.49
CA TYR A 138 15.38 -3.08 7.82
C TYR A 138 16.37 -2.05 8.34
N ILE A 139 16.24 -1.69 9.61
CA ILE A 139 17.23 -0.90 10.36
C ILE A 139 17.89 -1.83 11.37
N SER A 140 19.23 -1.89 11.34
CA SER A 140 20.01 -2.76 12.23
C SER A 140 19.82 -2.42 13.71
N LYS A 141 20.03 -3.43 14.57
CA LYS A 141 19.92 -3.25 16.02
C LYS A 141 20.89 -2.19 16.52
N GLU A 142 22.09 -2.15 15.95
CA GLU A 142 23.09 -1.14 16.29
C GLU A 142 22.58 0.30 16.04
N ILE A 143 21.96 0.56 14.89
CA ILE A 143 21.41 1.89 14.56
C ILE A 143 20.26 2.24 15.51
N LEU A 144 19.36 1.29 15.79
CA LEU A 144 18.25 1.51 16.71
C LEU A 144 18.72 1.78 18.15
N GLU A 145 19.71 1.05 18.62
CA GLU A 145 20.15 1.14 20.01
C GLU A 145 21.12 2.29 20.26
N LYS A 146 21.99 2.61 19.28
CA LYS A 146 22.98 3.67 19.43
C LYS A 146 22.49 4.99 18.85
N GLU A 147 22.14 5.02 17.57
CA GLU A 147 21.85 6.26 16.86
C GLU A 147 20.46 6.82 17.18
N TRP A 148 19.43 5.98 17.22
CA TRP A 148 18.07 6.47 17.50
C TRP A 148 17.96 6.98 18.94
N LYS A 149 18.54 6.25 19.90
CA LYS A 149 18.56 6.68 21.30
C LYS A 149 19.35 7.98 21.49
N SER A 150 20.52 8.10 20.86
CA SER A 150 21.33 9.33 20.95
C SER A 150 20.68 10.54 20.28
N ASN A 151 19.89 10.32 19.22
CA ASN A 151 19.16 11.36 18.50
C ASN A 151 17.76 11.68 19.09
N GLY A 152 17.48 11.25 20.34
CA GLY A 152 16.23 11.60 21.03
C GLY A 152 14.99 10.82 20.56
N LYS A 153 15.14 9.73 19.81
CA LYS A 153 14.03 8.89 19.32
C LYS A 153 13.63 7.76 20.28
N SER A 154 14.04 7.83 21.54
CA SER A 154 13.76 6.77 22.52
C SER A 154 12.27 6.53 22.74
N VAL A 155 11.43 7.59 22.70
CA VAL A 155 9.98 7.47 22.83
C VAL A 155 9.37 6.78 21.60
N ASP A 156 9.80 7.18 20.40
CA ASP A 156 9.39 6.55 19.14
C ASP A 156 9.75 5.06 19.15
N LEU A 157 11.01 4.73 19.50
CA LEU A 157 11.47 3.35 19.59
C LEU A 157 10.66 2.53 20.59
N ALA A 158 10.37 3.07 21.78
CA ALA A 158 9.56 2.39 22.79
C ALA A 158 8.14 2.09 22.29
N LYS A 159 7.53 2.99 21.53
CA LYS A 159 6.21 2.78 20.91
C LYS A 159 6.25 1.66 19.86
N LEU A 160 7.29 1.61 19.04
CA LEU A 160 7.49 0.54 18.07
C LEU A 160 7.70 -0.81 18.76
N GLN A 161 8.57 -0.86 19.76
CA GLN A 161 8.80 -2.06 20.59
C GLN A 161 7.50 -2.55 21.24
N ARG A 162 6.67 -1.63 21.73
CA ARG A 162 5.37 -1.96 22.30
C ARG A 162 4.44 -2.61 21.28
N ALA A 163 4.37 -2.08 20.06
CA ALA A 163 3.55 -2.67 18.99
C ALA A 163 3.99 -4.09 18.60
N VAL A 164 5.30 -4.33 18.58
CA VAL A 164 5.87 -5.67 18.37
C VAL A 164 5.50 -6.60 19.54
N GLN A 165 5.69 -6.14 20.77
CA GLN A 165 5.35 -6.91 21.98
C GLN A 165 3.85 -7.24 22.07
N ASP A 166 2.96 -6.30 21.73
CA ASP A 166 1.51 -6.48 21.73
C ASP A 166 1.03 -7.41 20.61
N SER A 167 1.91 -7.78 19.66
CA SER A 167 1.65 -8.77 18.62
C SER A 167 2.57 -9.99 18.69
N ARG A 168 3.33 -10.13 19.78
CA ARG A 168 4.38 -11.15 19.91
C ARG A 168 3.82 -12.54 19.59
N ASN A 169 4.59 -13.31 18.82
CA ASN A 169 4.24 -14.67 18.38
C ASN A 169 3.03 -14.75 17.42
N ILE A 170 2.35 -13.65 17.05
CA ILE A 170 1.16 -13.70 16.17
C ILE A 170 1.56 -13.52 14.71
N ILE A 171 1.07 -14.43 13.85
CA ILE A 171 1.19 -14.38 12.38
C ILE A 171 -0.16 -14.60 11.70
N MET A 172 -0.23 -14.27 10.42
CA MET A 172 -1.36 -14.55 9.54
C MET A 172 -1.15 -15.84 8.77
N THR A 173 -2.21 -16.62 8.64
CA THR A 173 -2.23 -17.89 7.92
C THR A 173 -3.42 -17.98 6.98
N TYR A 174 -3.29 -18.77 5.93
CA TYR A 174 -4.39 -19.15 5.06
C TYR A 174 -4.35 -20.67 4.88
N LYS A 175 -5.46 -21.36 5.21
CA LYS A 175 -5.51 -22.83 5.26
C LYS A 175 -4.37 -23.43 6.09
N GLY A 176 -4.06 -22.80 7.22
CA GLY A 176 -3.06 -23.27 8.18
C GLY A 176 -1.59 -23.04 7.80
N LYS A 177 -1.30 -22.39 6.67
CA LYS A 177 0.08 -22.05 6.25
C LYS A 177 0.31 -20.54 6.34
N PRO A 178 1.53 -20.07 6.73
CA PRO A 178 1.87 -18.65 6.66
C PRO A 178 1.59 -18.07 5.28
N ILE A 179 1.03 -16.86 5.25
CA ILE A 179 0.75 -16.17 3.99
C ILE A 179 1.95 -15.39 3.47
N THR A 180 1.91 -15.01 2.20
CA THR A 180 2.71 -13.90 1.66
C THR A 180 2.12 -12.58 2.13
N ALA A 181 2.67 -12.00 3.18
CA ALA A 181 2.16 -10.77 3.81
C ALA A 181 2.74 -9.50 3.16
N SER A 182 2.44 -9.29 1.88
CA SER A 182 2.89 -8.09 1.14
C SER A 182 2.23 -6.82 1.65
N PHE A 183 2.98 -5.73 1.74
CA PHE A 183 2.47 -4.42 2.10
C PHE A 183 3.19 -3.33 1.30
N PHE A 184 2.62 -2.14 1.25
CA PHE A 184 3.17 -1.01 0.52
C PHE A 184 2.72 0.32 1.14
N SER A 185 3.31 1.43 0.72
CA SER A 185 3.11 2.71 1.38
C SER A 185 1.69 3.26 1.24
N THR A 186 1.25 3.52 0.00
CA THR A 186 0.00 4.26 -0.24
C THR A 186 -0.74 3.71 -1.45
N SER A 187 -2.04 3.48 -1.31
CA SER A 187 -2.91 3.05 -2.41
C SER A 187 -3.33 4.23 -3.29
N ASN A 188 -3.89 3.95 -4.46
CA ASN A 188 -4.60 4.92 -5.30
C ASN A 188 -6.11 4.96 -4.96
N GLY A 189 -6.49 4.50 -3.77
CA GLY A 189 -7.87 4.25 -3.34
C GLY A 189 -8.24 2.76 -3.32
N TYR A 190 -7.46 1.90 -3.97
CA TYR A 190 -7.68 0.44 -4.02
C TYR A 190 -6.34 -0.32 -3.98
N THR A 191 -6.38 -1.54 -3.46
CA THR A 191 -5.27 -2.51 -3.57
C THR A 191 -5.35 -3.28 -4.89
N GLU A 192 -4.29 -4.00 -5.25
CA GLU A 192 -4.23 -4.83 -6.46
C GLU A 192 -4.47 -6.31 -6.15
N ASN A 193 -5.05 -7.02 -7.12
CA ASN A 193 -4.95 -8.48 -7.18
C ASN A 193 -3.49 -8.88 -7.43
N SER A 194 -3.02 -9.95 -6.80
CA SER A 194 -1.60 -10.35 -6.91
C SER A 194 -1.16 -10.65 -8.34
N GLU A 195 -2.02 -11.21 -9.18
CA GLU A 195 -1.73 -11.59 -10.57
C GLU A 195 -1.52 -10.37 -11.47
N ASP A 196 -2.10 -9.22 -11.12
CA ASP A 196 -1.91 -7.98 -11.87
C ASP A 196 -0.49 -7.38 -11.65
N TYR A 197 0.26 -7.88 -10.64
CA TYR A 197 1.64 -7.48 -10.39
C TYR A 197 2.67 -8.62 -10.53
N TRP A 198 2.40 -9.82 -9.99
CA TRP A 198 3.31 -10.98 -9.92
C TRP A 198 2.90 -12.18 -10.79
N LYS A 199 1.98 -12.01 -11.74
CA LYS A 199 1.46 -13.05 -12.66
C LYS A 199 0.77 -14.27 -12.02
N THR A 200 0.86 -14.43 -10.70
CA THR A 200 0.28 -15.54 -9.95
C THR A 200 -0.89 -15.06 -9.10
N SER A 201 -2.01 -15.77 -9.21
CA SER A 201 -3.19 -15.50 -8.36
C SER A 201 -3.00 -16.12 -6.98
N ILE A 202 -3.10 -15.30 -5.95
CA ILE A 202 -2.91 -15.62 -4.54
C ILE A 202 -4.22 -15.30 -3.79
N PRO A 203 -4.97 -16.30 -3.28
CA PRO A 203 -6.36 -16.13 -2.85
C PRO A 203 -6.62 -15.06 -1.79
N TYR A 204 -5.64 -14.77 -0.93
CA TYR A 204 -5.73 -13.77 0.13
C TYR A 204 -5.20 -12.39 -0.27
N LEU A 205 -4.62 -12.23 -1.46
CA LEU A 205 -4.14 -10.95 -2.00
C LEU A 205 -5.04 -10.50 -3.14
N ARG A 206 -6.20 -9.96 -2.76
CA ARG A 206 -7.26 -9.49 -3.67
C ARG A 206 -7.40 -7.98 -3.59
N SER A 207 -7.95 -7.38 -4.64
CA SER A 207 -8.28 -5.95 -4.64
C SER A 207 -9.36 -5.66 -3.60
N VAL A 208 -9.09 -4.68 -2.73
CA VAL A 208 -10.02 -4.15 -1.74
C VAL A 208 -9.95 -2.63 -1.74
N SER A 209 -11.04 -1.98 -1.33
CA SER A 209 -11.11 -0.53 -1.19
C SER A 209 -10.20 -0.05 -0.07
N SER A 210 -9.52 1.08 -0.27
CA SER A 210 -8.64 1.72 0.71
C SER A 210 -8.78 3.24 0.59
N PRO A 211 -9.95 3.80 0.96
CA PRO A 211 -10.30 5.19 0.68
C PRO A 211 -9.49 6.20 1.52
N TRP A 212 -8.93 5.77 2.65
CA TRP A 212 -8.20 6.65 3.56
C TRP A 212 -6.91 7.21 2.95
N ASP A 213 -6.23 6.44 2.09
CA ASP A 213 -4.96 6.83 1.47
C ASP A 213 -5.02 8.20 0.80
N GLN A 214 -6.12 8.48 0.11
CA GLN A 214 -6.32 9.73 -0.61
C GLN A 214 -6.36 10.95 0.31
N THR A 215 -6.84 10.79 1.54
CA THR A 215 -7.08 11.91 2.45
C THR A 215 -5.95 12.14 3.44
N ILE A 216 -5.29 11.06 3.91
CA ILE A 216 -4.30 11.17 4.99
C ILE A 216 -2.85 11.01 4.54
N ALA A 217 -2.59 10.43 3.35
CA ALA A 217 -1.22 10.23 2.91
C ALA A 217 -0.65 11.52 2.27
N PRO A 218 0.38 12.16 2.86
CA PRO A 218 0.96 13.39 2.30
C PRO A 218 1.58 13.17 0.92
N GLY A 219 1.97 11.93 0.62
CA GLY A 219 2.54 11.53 -0.66
C GLY A 219 1.55 10.96 -1.67
N TYR A 220 0.23 11.06 -1.44
CA TYR A 220 -0.79 10.44 -2.29
C TYR A 220 -0.68 10.84 -3.76
N LYS A 221 -0.43 12.13 -4.04
CA LYS A 221 -0.13 12.61 -5.41
C LYS A 221 1.30 13.09 -5.50
N LYS A 222 2.04 12.64 -6.50
CA LYS A 222 3.41 13.13 -6.75
C LYS A 222 3.67 13.34 -8.23
N THR A 223 4.26 14.49 -8.55
CA THR A 223 4.71 14.81 -9.89
C THR A 223 6.17 14.42 -10.13
N LEU A 224 6.47 14.00 -11.35
CA LEU A 224 7.81 13.79 -11.88
C LEU A 224 7.88 14.39 -13.28
N THR A 225 8.83 15.29 -13.50
CA THR A 225 9.08 15.90 -14.82
C THR A 225 10.24 15.18 -15.49
N ILE A 226 10.03 14.71 -16.72
CA ILE A 226 11.03 14.01 -17.52
C ILE A 226 11.02 14.62 -18.92
N SER A 227 12.20 14.86 -19.51
CA SER A 227 12.27 15.31 -20.90
C SER A 227 11.76 14.22 -21.86
N LYS A 228 11.16 14.61 -23.00
CA LYS A 228 10.72 13.67 -24.03
C LYS A 228 11.85 12.75 -24.50
N LYS A 229 13.08 13.27 -24.59
CA LYS A 229 14.28 12.48 -24.93
C LYS A 229 14.55 11.39 -23.90
N GLN A 230 14.53 11.74 -22.61
CA GLN A 230 14.75 10.78 -21.52
C GLN A 230 13.63 9.73 -21.47
N PHE A 231 12.37 10.16 -21.59
CA PHE A 231 11.21 9.27 -21.65
C PHE A 231 11.34 8.19 -22.74
N LEU A 232 11.72 8.58 -23.96
CA LEU A 232 11.93 7.64 -25.05
C LEU A 232 13.13 6.72 -24.82
N SER A 233 14.21 7.26 -24.25
CA SER A 233 15.41 6.48 -23.92
C SER A 233 15.12 5.38 -22.89
N ASP A 234 14.46 5.72 -21.78
CA ASP A 234 14.16 4.78 -20.70
C ASP A 234 13.20 3.67 -21.13
N LEU A 235 12.30 3.99 -22.07
CA LEU A 235 11.40 3.02 -22.68
C LEU A 235 12.04 2.22 -23.83
N GLY A 236 13.27 2.55 -24.24
CA GLY A 236 13.95 1.89 -25.37
C GLY A 236 13.35 2.23 -26.74
N LEU A 237 12.69 3.39 -26.85
CA LEU A 237 11.97 3.86 -28.05
C LEU A 237 12.77 4.88 -28.88
N SER A 238 14.04 5.14 -28.54
CA SER A 238 14.90 6.13 -29.21
C SER A 238 15.05 5.94 -30.73
N ASN A 239 14.98 4.69 -31.20
CA ASN A 239 15.19 4.33 -32.61
C ASN A 239 13.89 4.10 -33.38
N ILE A 240 12.74 4.16 -32.70
CA ILE A 240 11.48 4.11 -33.42
C ILE A 240 11.41 5.42 -34.21
N ALA A 241 11.39 5.30 -35.54
CA ALA A 241 10.93 6.36 -36.42
C ALA A 241 9.45 6.57 -36.12
N ILE A 242 9.15 7.20 -34.97
CA ILE A 242 7.80 7.61 -34.62
C ILE A 242 7.46 8.59 -35.74
N PRO A 243 6.58 8.24 -36.70
CA PRO A 243 6.42 8.99 -37.95
C PRO A 243 5.93 10.43 -37.75
N THR A 244 5.73 10.86 -36.50
CA THR A 244 5.08 12.10 -36.11
C THR A 244 5.97 13.05 -35.30
N MET A 245 7.15 12.66 -34.79
CA MET A 245 7.98 13.58 -33.99
C MET A 245 8.85 14.55 -34.80
N LYS A 246 8.96 14.39 -36.13
CA LYS A 246 9.58 15.40 -37.00
C LYS A 246 8.67 16.60 -37.28
N SER A 247 7.41 16.55 -36.83
CA SER A 247 6.51 17.69 -36.81
C SER A 247 6.32 18.11 -35.36
N ALA A 248 6.65 19.36 -35.03
CA ALA A 248 6.55 19.96 -33.69
C ALA A 248 5.10 20.06 -33.13
N SER A 249 4.20 19.16 -33.54
CA SER A 249 2.75 19.23 -33.36
C SER A 249 2.09 17.92 -32.96
N SER A 250 2.81 16.78 -32.86
CA SER A 250 2.17 15.53 -32.43
C SER A 250 2.10 15.45 -30.90
N SER A 251 0.95 15.82 -30.35
CA SER A 251 0.65 15.77 -28.91
C SER A 251 0.96 14.40 -28.31
N LEU A 252 1.52 14.37 -27.09
CA LEU A 252 1.73 13.13 -26.32
C LEU A 252 0.47 12.27 -26.16
N ASN A 253 -0.72 12.88 -26.21
CA ASN A 253 -2.00 12.17 -26.16
C ASN A 253 -2.24 11.28 -27.39
N SER A 254 -1.54 11.52 -28.49
CA SER A 254 -1.51 10.64 -29.67
C SER A 254 -0.45 9.54 -29.58
N LEU A 255 0.48 9.63 -28.61
CA LEU A 255 1.58 8.69 -28.45
C LEU A 255 1.28 7.62 -27.40
N ILE A 256 0.62 8.01 -26.31
CA ILE A 256 0.34 7.17 -25.15
C ILE A 256 -1.16 6.89 -25.09
N HIS A 257 -1.52 5.61 -25.18
CA HIS A 257 -2.91 5.15 -25.09
C HIS A 257 -3.05 4.09 -24.00
N ILE A 258 -3.80 4.37 -22.94
CA ILE A 258 -4.17 3.34 -21.96
C ILE A 258 -5.13 2.36 -22.64
N LEU A 259 -4.77 1.08 -22.62
CA LEU A 259 -5.58 0.01 -23.22
C LEU A 259 -6.52 -0.61 -22.18
N SER A 260 -6.05 -0.77 -20.95
CA SER A 260 -6.82 -1.39 -19.88
C SER A 260 -6.33 -0.96 -18.50
N THR A 261 -7.21 -1.06 -17.51
CA THR A 261 -6.90 -0.87 -16.09
C THR A 261 -7.23 -2.14 -15.31
N THR A 262 -6.56 -2.32 -14.18
CA THR A 262 -6.83 -3.39 -13.21
C THR A 262 -8.10 -3.09 -12.41
N GLU A 263 -8.58 -4.07 -11.64
CA GLU A 263 -9.66 -3.87 -10.66
C GLU A 263 -9.29 -2.81 -9.61
N GLY A 264 -8.01 -2.74 -9.23
CA GLY A 264 -7.47 -1.70 -8.34
C GLY A 264 -7.23 -0.35 -9.02
N HIS A 265 -7.73 -0.15 -10.25
CA HIS A 265 -7.63 1.08 -11.02
C HIS A 265 -6.20 1.56 -11.33
N ARG A 266 -5.23 0.64 -11.38
CA ARG A 266 -3.89 0.90 -11.93
C ARG A 266 -3.88 0.62 -13.44
N ILE A 267 -2.95 1.23 -14.16
CA ILE A 267 -2.78 0.95 -15.59
C ILE A 267 -2.25 -0.48 -15.72
N LYS A 268 -3.04 -1.34 -16.39
CA LYS A 268 -2.64 -2.71 -16.67
C LYS A 268 -1.78 -2.74 -17.92
N GLU A 269 -2.32 -2.22 -19.02
CA GLU A 269 -1.63 -2.14 -20.31
C GLU A 269 -1.83 -0.77 -20.96
N LEU A 270 -0.78 -0.32 -21.65
CA LEU A 270 -0.78 0.92 -22.42
C LEU A 270 0.10 0.76 -23.65
N LYS A 271 -0.31 1.40 -24.75
CA LYS A 271 0.45 1.47 -26.00
C LYS A 271 1.20 2.79 -26.05
N ILE A 272 2.52 2.73 -26.24
CA ILE A 272 3.41 3.89 -26.37
C ILE A 272 4.17 3.76 -27.68
N GLY A 273 3.94 4.67 -28.62
CA GLY A 273 4.70 4.67 -29.89
C GLY A 273 4.59 3.39 -30.71
N GLY A 274 3.44 2.70 -30.63
CA GLY A 274 3.23 1.43 -31.32
C GLY A 274 3.51 0.18 -30.47
N VAL A 275 4.29 0.30 -29.39
CA VAL A 275 4.71 -0.80 -28.52
C VAL A 275 3.79 -0.92 -27.32
N ILE A 276 3.45 -2.14 -26.92
CA ILE A 276 2.63 -2.41 -25.72
C ILE A 276 3.57 -2.55 -24.51
N PHE A 277 3.21 -1.85 -23.44
CA PHE A 277 3.85 -1.94 -22.13
C PHE A 277 2.79 -2.24 -21.08
N SER A 278 3.19 -2.93 -20.02
CA SER A 278 2.44 -2.93 -18.77
C SER A 278 2.65 -1.60 -18.02
N GLY A 279 1.68 -1.19 -17.21
CA GLY A 279 1.86 -0.03 -16.34
C GLY A 279 3.00 -0.22 -15.33
N ARG A 280 3.29 -1.48 -14.95
CA ARG A 280 4.43 -1.84 -14.10
C ARG A 280 5.76 -1.56 -14.80
N GLU A 281 5.93 -1.99 -16.04
CA GLU A 281 7.17 -1.74 -16.79
C GLU A 281 7.44 -0.26 -16.95
N VAL A 282 6.40 0.54 -17.27
CA VAL A 282 6.54 1.99 -17.38
C VAL A 282 6.90 2.61 -16.03
N ARG A 283 6.26 2.17 -14.95
CA ARG A 283 6.59 2.62 -13.59
C ARG A 283 8.05 2.37 -13.25
N GLU A 284 8.52 1.14 -13.45
CA GLU A 284 9.88 0.73 -13.09
C GLU A 284 10.93 1.43 -13.96
N LYS A 285 10.71 1.53 -15.28
CA LYS A 285 11.63 2.18 -16.22
C LYS A 285 11.76 3.68 -15.99
N LEU A 286 10.67 4.36 -15.62
CA LEU A 286 10.64 5.81 -15.42
C LEU A 286 10.84 6.23 -13.95
N GLY A 287 10.97 5.29 -13.02
CA GLY A 287 11.09 5.59 -11.59
C GLY A 287 9.82 6.22 -10.98
N LEU A 288 8.64 5.88 -11.50
CA LEU A 288 7.38 6.38 -10.98
C LEU A 288 7.02 5.70 -9.64
N ARG A 289 6.29 6.42 -8.79
CA ARG A 289 5.87 5.89 -7.48
C ARG A 289 4.89 4.71 -7.60
N SER A 290 4.00 4.73 -8.58
CA SER A 290 3.01 3.69 -8.83
C SER A 290 2.72 3.54 -10.32
N SER A 291 1.99 2.50 -10.70
CA SER A 291 1.47 2.29 -12.06
C SER A 291 0.08 2.92 -12.26
N GLN A 292 -0.37 3.76 -11.33
CA GLN A 292 -1.43 4.72 -11.60
C GLN A 292 -0.74 6.07 -11.86
N PHE A 293 -0.85 6.57 -13.09
CA PHE A 293 -0.37 7.90 -13.43
C PHE A 293 -1.19 8.54 -14.54
N SER A 294 -1.18 9.88 -14.56
CA SER A 294 -1.57 10.71 -15.70
C SER A 294 -0.36 11.51 -16.17
N TRP A 295 -0.44 12.12 -17.35
CA TRP A 295 0.62 12.95 -17.89
C TRP A 295 0.07 14.20 -18.55
N VAL A 296 0.88 15.26 -18.56
CA VAL A 296 0.67 16.45 -19.38
C VAL A 296 1.96 16.81 -20.10
N GLU A 297 1.82 17.29 -21.33
CA GLU A 297 2.93 17.81 -22.11
C GLU A 297 3.25 19.24 -21.70
N SER A 298 4.53 19.57 -21.53
CA SER A 298 4.98 20.90 -21.16
C SER A 298 6.25 21.25 -21.94
N GLY A 299 6.11 21.80 -23.13
CA GLY A 299 7.25 22.10 -24.02
C GLY A 299 7.97 20.82 -24.42
N ASP A 300 9.26 20.71 -24.08
CA ASP A 300 10.07 19.50 -24.33
C ASP A 300 9.98 18.45 -23.21
N ASP A 301 9.18 18.72 -22.19
CA ASP A 301 9.00 17.85 -21.03
C ASP A 301 7.64 17.16 -20.99
N ILE A 302 7.59 16.07 -20.22
CA ILE A 302 6.40 15.35 -19.81
C ILE A 302 6.31 15.44 -18.29
N VAL A 303 5.20 15.94 -17.78
CA VAL A 303 4.92 15.97 -16.35
C VAL A 303 3.98 14.81 -16.01
N PHE A 304 4.54 13.76 -15.43
CA PHE A 304 3.76 12.64 -14.88
C PHE A 304 3.21 13.01 -13.51
N THR A 305 1.93 12.72 -13.26
CA THR A 305 1.33 12.75 -11.92
C THR A 305 0.97 11.33 -11.52
N THR A 306 1.61 10.82 -10.48
CA THR A 306 1.37 9.48 -9.91
C THR A 306 0.42 9.56 -8.73
N TYR A 307 -0.35 8.49 -8.52
CA TYR A 307 -1.32 8.37 -7.42
C TYR A 307 -1.03 7.10 -6.63
N GLY A 308 -0.84 7.25 -5.32
CA GLY A 308 -0.31 6.19 -4.45
C GLY A 308 1.21 5.99 -4.60
N TYR A 309 1.76 5.09 -3.78
CA TYR A 309 3.18 4.75 -3.75
C TYR A 309 3.39 3.28 -3.38
N GLY A 310 4.03 2.53 -4.29
CA GLY A 310 4.31 1.11 -4.13
C GLY A 310 3.54 0.21 -5.11
N HIS A 311 3.68 -1.11 -4.93
CA HIS A 311 3.13 -2.11 -5.84
C HIS A 311 1.60 -2.27 -5.76
N GLY A 312 0.97 -1.87 -4.65
CA GLY A 312 -0.48 -1.92 -4.51
C GLY A 312 -1.06 -3.23 -3.99
N VAL A 313 -0.32 -4.33 -4.02
CA VAL A 313 -0.79 -5.63 -3.50
C VAL A 313 -0.68 -5.75 -1.97
N GLY A 314 -1.73 -6.23 -1.31
CA GLY A 314 -1.76 -6.51 0.13
C GLY A 314 -2.11 -5.28 0.98
N MET A 315 -1.44 -5.10 2.12
CA MET A 315 -1.79 -4.02 3.06
C MET A 315 -1.22 -2.66 2.66
N SER A 316 -2.08 -1.63 2.57
CA SER A 316 -1.61 -0.24 2.53
C SER A 316 -1.24 0.25 3.94
N GLN A 317 -0.02 0.76 4.13
CA GLN A 317 0.46 1.32 5.40
C GLN A 317 -0.34 2.56 5.81
N TRP A 318 -0.53 3.50 4.87
CA TRP A 318 -1.36 4.68 5.12
C TRP A 318 -2.83 4.31 5.27
N GLY A 319 -3.33 3.35 4.48
CA GLY A 319 -4.69 2.84 4.64
C GLY A 319 -4.92 2.20 6.02
N ALA A 320 -3.97 1.41 6.53
CA ALA A 320 -4.00 0.85 7.87
C ALA A 320 -4.01 1.93 8.96
N ASN A 321 -3.25 3.02 8.78
CA ASN A 321 -3.28 4.16 9.69
C ASN A 321 -4.65 4.88 9.68
N GLY A 322 -5.28 4.98 8.51
CA GLY A 322 -6.61 5.57 8.37
C GLY A 322 -7.68 4.77 9.11
N MET A 323 -7.68 3.45 8.89
CA MET A 323 -8.52 2.53 9.65
C MET A 323 -8.27 2.64 11.16
N ALA A 324 -7.01 2.66 11.59
CA ALA A 324 -6.68 2.77 13.00
C ALA A 324 -7.19 4.08 13.64
N LYS A 325 -7.14 5.21 12.90
CA LYS A 325 -7.72 6.50 13.34
C LYS A 325 -9.23 6.46 13.48
N GLU A 326 -9.90 5.59 12.75
CA GLU A 326 -11.33 5.32 12.88
C GLU A 326 -11.66 4.26 13.96
N GLY A 327 -10.66 3.81 14.72
CA GLY A 327 -10.83 2.89 15.84
C GLY A 327 -10.80 1.41 15.48
N TYR A 328 -10.42 1.05 14.25
CA TYR A 328 -10.26 -0.36 13.88
C TYR A 328 -9.06 -0.99 14.58
N THR A 329 -9.24 -2.22 15.06
CA THR A 329 -8.15 -3.02 15.65
C THR A 329 -7.20 -3.55 14.58
N ALA A 330 -5.97 -3.91 14.97
CA ALA A 330 -4.98 -4.51 14.07
C ALA A 330 -5.54 -5.74 13.33
N SER A 331 -6.35 -6.56 14.00
CA SER A 331 -6.94 -7.76 13.41
C SER A 331 -7.97 -7.45 12.31
N GLN A 332 -8.77 -6.39 12.50
CA GLN A 332 -9.74 -5.94 11.50
C GLN A 332 -9.03 -5.30 10.30
N ILE A 333 -7.97 -4.53 10.55
CA ILE A 333 -7.11 -3.99 9.49
C ILE A 333 -6.55 -5.13 8.63
N LEU A 334 -5.96 -6.14 9.25
CA LEU A 334 -5.37 -7.26 8.52
C LEU A 334 -6.41 -8.09 7.77
N LYS A 335 -7.57 -8.38 8.39
CA LYS A 335 -8.66 -9.10 7.69
C LYS A 335 -9.30 -8.31 6.55
N HIS A 336 -9.19 -6.98 6.56
CA HIS A 336 -9.61 -6.14 5.45
C HIS A 336 -8.66 -6.29 4.25
N TYR A 337 -7.35 -6.19 4.47
CA TYR A 337 -6.35 -6.25 3.39
C TYR A 337 -5.99 -7.66 2.91
N TYR A 338 -6.16 -8.67 3.76
CA TYR A 338 -5.84 -10.06 3.43
C TYR A 338 -7.09 -10.93 3.53
N THR A 339 -7.63 -11.34 2.38
CA THR A 339 -8.93 -12.01 2.31
C THR A 339 -8.88 -13.43 2.88
N GLY A 340 -9.77 -13.74 3.82
CA GLY A 340 -9.96 -15.10 4.33
C GLY A 340 -8.81 -15.64 5.19
N ILE A 341 -7.99 -14.77 5.76
CA ILE A 341 -6.91 -15.16 6.67
C ILE A 341 -7.42 -15.52 8.07
N ASP A 342 -6.62 -16.30 8.78
CA ASP A 342 -6.71 -16.57 10.20
C ASP A 342 -5.40 -16.22 10.92
N PHE A 343 -5.43 -16.14 12.25
CA PHE A 343 -4.26 -15.85 13.07
C PHE A 343 -3.77 -17.10 13.80
N GLN A 344 -2.45 -17.30 13.83
CA GLN A 344 -1.81 -18.40 14.56
C GLN A 344 -0.58 -17.91 15.33
N GLN A 345 -0.15 -18.75 16.28
CA GLN A 345 1.11 -18.56 16.99
C GLN A 345 2.25 -19.22 16.21
N VAL A 346 3.39 -18.53 16.07
CA VAL A 346 4.61 -19.07 15.43
C VAL A 346 5.03 -20.37 16.09
N THR A 347 5.03 -20.42 17.42
CA THR A 347 5.46 -21.60 18.16
C THR A 347 4.58 -22.82 17.91
N LYS A 348 3.26 -22.64 17.81
CA LYS A 348 2.33 -23.71 17.41
C LYS A 348 2.51 -24.17 15.96
N LEU A 349 2.95 -23.29 15.08
CA LEU A 349 3.23 -23.63 13.69
C LEU A 349 4.52 -24.44 13.58
N LEU A 350 5.59 -23.99 14.23
CA LEU A 350 6.90 -24.64 14.17
C LEU A 350 6.91 -26.00 14.89
N ALA A 351 6.13 -26.17 15.95
CA ALA A 351 5.98 -27.46 16.64
C ALA A 351 5.30 -28.56 15.81
N LYS A 352 4.70 -28.22 14.66
CA LYS A 352 4.04 -29.17 13.75
C LYS A 352 4.93 -29.62 12.58
N LYS A 353 6.13 -29.06 12.46
CA LYS A 353 7.13 -29.45 11.45
C LYS A 353 8.03 -30.52 12.05
#